data_AF-A0A2H5VG51-F1
#
_entry.id   AF-A0A2H5VG51-F1
#
_cell.length_a   1.000
_cell.length_b   1.000
_cell.length_c   1.000
_cell.angle_alpha   90.00
_cell.angle_beta   90.00
_cell.angle_gamma   90.00
#
_symmetry.space_group_name_H-M   'P 1'
#
loop_
_entity.id
_entity.type
_entity.pdbx_description
1 polymer ?
#
loop_
_entity_poly.entity_id
_entity_poly.type
_entity_poly.pdbx_seq_one_letter_code
_entity_poly.pdbx_strand_id
1 'polypeptide(L)'
;MIIPKVTMKNLKQAELMFGPAQEAVARGVLESVKEGVIPKGKVEDLCIVCSVFIHPLASDKKKIYEYNLLAVKEAIKRAFSKQPTIDEILSKMDTVKHPFRGF
;
A
#
# COMPACT_ATOMS: atom_id res chain seq x y z
N MET A 1 -10.35 5.76 -1.33
CA MET A 1 -9.70 7.08 -1.20
C MET A 1 -8.18 6.91 -1.20
N ILE A 2 -7.44 7.65 -2.03
CA ILE A 2 -5.97 7.63 -2.08
C ILE A 2 -5.43 8.92 -1.45
N ILE A 3 -4.44 8.79 -0.56
CA ILE A 3 -3.88 9.92 0.20
C ILE A 3 -2.35 9.93 0.02
N PRO A 4 -1.78 10.96 -0.61
CA PRO A 4 -0.33 11.17 -0.66
C PRO A 4 0.25 11.41 0.73
N LYS A 5 1.28 10.65 1.14
CA LYS A 5 2.02 10.92 2.39
C LYS A 5 3.04 12.05 2.28
N VAL A 6 3.55 12.29 1.08
CA VAL A 6 4.61 13.27 0.80
C VAL A 6 3.97 14.47 0.13
N THR A 7 4.31 15.67 0.59
CA THR A 7 3.88 16.92 -0.04
C THR A 7 4.34 16.98 -1.49
N MET A 8 3.39 17.03 -2.43
CA MET A 8 3.68 17.20 -3.84
C MET A 8 4.07 18.66 -4.11
N LYS A 9 5.25 18.88 -4.69
CA LYS A 9 5.80 20.21 -4.97
C LYS A 9 5.68 20.63 -6.43
N ASN A 10 5.38 19.71 -7.34
CA ASN A 10 5.27 19.98 -8.76
C ASN A 10 4.38 18.94 -9.47
N LEU A 11 4.00 19.25 -10.71
CA LEU A 11 3.15 18.40 -11.54
C LEU A 11 3.77 17.03 -11.84
N LYS A 12 5.10 16.94 -11.95
CA LYS A 12 5.78 15.64 -12.16
C LYS A 12 5.53 14.69 -10.99
N GLN A 13 5.58 15.17 -9.75
CA GLN A 13 5.26 14.35 -8.58
C GLN A 13 3.77 13.99 -8.52
N ALA A 14 2.88 14.90 -8.92
CA ALA A 14 1.46 14.61 -9.04
C ALA A 14 1.19 13.53 -10.11
N GLU A 15 1.88 13.58 -11.24
CA GLU A 15 1.79 12.57 -12.30
C GLU A 15 2.24 11.19 -11.81
N LEU A 16 3.29 11.11 -10.99
CA LEU A 16 3.72 9.84 -10.40
C LEU A 16 2.69 9.26 -9.42
N MET A 17 2.05 10.12 -8.62
CA MET A 17 1.03 9.70 -7.65
C MET A 17 -0.28 9.30 -8.33
N PHE A 18 -0.81 10.15 -9.21
CA PHE A 18 -2.13 9.99 -9.84
C PHE A 18 -2.08 9.29 -11.21
N GLY A 19 -0.89 8.87 -11.65
CA GLY A 19 -0.68 7.95 -12.77
C GLY A 19 -0.36 6.53 -12.26
N PRO A 20 0.91 6.10 -12.27
CA PRO A 20 1.28 4.70 -12.00
C PRO A 20 0.90 4.23 -10.59
N ALA A 21 1.00 5.07 -9.56
CA ALA A 21 0.62 4.64 -8.22
C ALA A 21 -0.90 4.49 -8.05
N GLN A 22 -1.69 5.43 -8.60
CA GLN A 22 -3.16 5.32 -8.59
C GLN A 22 -3.64 4.08 -9.35
N GLU A 23 -3.08 3.81 -10.53
CA GLU A 23 -3.39 2.60 -11.29
C GLU A 23 -3.04 1.34 -10.49
N ALA A 24 -1.86 1.30 -9.89
CA ALA A 24 -1.42 0.17 -9.07
C ALA A 24 -2.33 -0.09 -7.86
N VAL A 25 -2.79 0.97 -7.18
CA VAL A 25 -3.75 0.86 -6.09
C VAL A 25 -5.08 0.28 -6.58
N ALA A 26 -5.64 0.85 -7.66
CA ALA A 26 -6.91 0.39 -8.22
C ALA A 26 -6.81 -1.08 -8.67
N ARG A 27 -5.72 -1.43 -9.36
CA ARG A 27 -5.45 -2.80 -9.80
C ARG A 27 -5.28 -3.75 -8.62
N GLY A 28 -4.57 -3.35 -7.57
CA GLY A 28 -4.38 -4.18 -6.37
C GLY A 28 -5.70 -4.49 -5.66
N VAL A 29 -6.63 -3.55 -5.62
CA VAL A 29 -7.99 -3.78 -5.09
C VAL A 29 -8.74 -4.79 -5.96
N LEU A 30 -8.77 -4.59 -7.29
CA LEU A 30 -9.47 -5.49 -8.21
C LEU A 30 -8.91 -6.91 -8.20
N GLU A 31 -7.59 -7.04 -8.15
CA GLU A 31 -6.94 -8.36 -8.03
C GLU A 31 -7.25 -9.02 -6.70
N SER A 32 -7.31 -8.26 -5.60
CA SER A 32 -7.70 -8.78 -4.29
C SER A 32 -9.15 -9.29 -4.27
N VAL A 33 -10.06 -8.64 -5.01
CA VAL A 33 -11.43 -9.15 -5.23
C VAL A 33 -11.42 -10.40 -6.09
N LYS A 34 -10.65 -10.41 -7.18
CA LYS A 34 -10.54 -11.55 -8.11
C LYS A 34 -9.98 -12.80 -7.41
N GLU A 35 -9.01 -12.61 -6.53
CA GLU A 35 -8.37 -13.66 -5.72
C GLU A 35 -9.23 -14.09 -4.51
N GLY A 36 -10.34 -13.40 -4.25
CA GLY A 36 -11.25 -13.72 -3.15
C GLY A 36 -10.79 -13.23 -1.78
N VAL A 37 -9.70 -12.46 -1.70
CA VAL A 37 -9.24 -11.81 -0.46
C VAL A 37 -10.28 -10.81 0.02
N ILE A 38 -10.80 -9.99 -0.90
CA ILE A 38 -11.99 -9.16 -0.66
C ILE A 38 -13.21 -9.94 -1.18
N PRO A 39 -14.14 -10.37 -0.32
CA PRO A 39 -15.35 -11.06 -0.77
C PRO A 39 -16.20 -10.15 -1.66
N LYS A 40 -16.60 -10.65 -2.85
CA LYS A 40 -17.42 -9.87 -3.80
C LYS A 40 -18.68 -9.27 -3.18
N GLY A 41 -19.36 -10.03 -2.31
CA GLY A 41 -20.58 -9.59 -1.62
C GLY A 41 -20.38 -8.51 -0.56
N LYS A 42 -19.15 -8.04 -0.34
CA LYS A 42 -18.82 -6.96 0.59
C LYS A 42 -18.29 -5.71 -0.10
N VAL A 43 -18.07 -5.74 -1.42
CA VAL A 43 -17.37 -4.66 -2.13
C VAL A 43 -18.10 -3.32 -1.97
N GLU A 44 -19.42 -3.31 -2.06
CA GLU A 44 -20.23 -2.08 -1.96
C GLU A 44 -20.34 -1.53 -0.54
N ASP A 45 -19.99 -2.32 0.48
CA ASP A 45 -20.07 -1.93 1.91
C ASP A 45 -18.73 -1.44 2.47
N LEU A 46 -17.65 -1.54 1.68
CA LEU A 46 -16.28 -1.31 2.14
C LEU A 46 -15.72 0.00 1.60
N CYS A 47 -15.04 0.75 2.47
CA CYS A 47 -14.22 1.89 2.08
C CYS A 47 -12.75 1.57 2.32
N ILE A 48 -11.92 1.62 1.26
CA ILE A 48 -10.48 1.49 1.37
C ILE A 48 -9.85 2.89 1.43
N VAL A 49 -9.13 3.15 2.52
CA VAL A 49 -8.28 4.34 2.68
C VAL A 49 -6.83 3.92 2.46
N CYS A 50 -6.27 4.28 1.32
CA CYS A 50 -4.92 3.90 0.92
C CYS A 50 -3.98 5.11 1.01
N SER A 51 -3.02 5.06 1.93
CA SER A 51 -2.02 6.11 2.08
C SER A 51 -0.72 5.71 1.40
N VAL A 52 -0.36 6.44 0.35
CA VAL A 52 0.74 6.09 -0.57
C VAL A 52 1.96 6.95 -0.29
N PHE A 53 3.11 6.31 -0.16
CA PHE A 53 4.41 6.97 -0.05
C PHE A 53 5.17 6.88 -1.36
N ILE A 54 5.53 8.02 -1.93
CA ILE A 54 6.47 8.12 -3.06
C ILE A 54 7.56 9.09 -2.62
N HIS A 55 8.80 8.62 -2.60
CA HIS A 55 9.94 9.47 -2.23
C HIS A 55 10.06 10.66 -3.22
N PRO A 56 10.41 11.89 -2.77
CA PRO A 56 10.51 13.06 -3.66
C PRO A 56 11.44 12.90 -4.87
N LEU A 57 12.45 12.04 -4.75
CA LEU A 57 13.44 11.73 -5.80
C LEU A 57 13.06 10.52 -6.68
N ALA A 58 11.92 9.88 -6.45
CA ALA A 58 11.48 8.78 -7.29
C ALA A 58 11.17 9.26 -8.71
N SER A 59 11.53 8.46 -9.71
CA SER A 59 11.39 8.82 -11.13
C SER A 59 11.01 7.66 -12.03
N ASP A 60 11.27 6.42 -11.61
CA ASP A 60 10.95 5.20 -12.35
C ASP A 60 9.46 4.84 -12.19
N LYS A 61 8.66 5.19 -13.21
CA LYS A 61 7.22 4.92 -13.23
C LYS A 61 6.88 3.44 -13.11
N LYS A 62 7.70 2.56 -13.72
CA LYS A 62 7.46 1.11 -13.71
C LYS A 62 7.65 0.55 -12.30
N LYS A 63 8.74 0.91 -11.62
CA LYS A 63 8.95 0.51 -10.22
C LYS A 63 7.89 1.08 -9.29
N ILE A 64 7.47 2.33 -9.50
CA ILE A 64 6.38 2.93 -8.72
C ILE A 64 5.10 2.10 -8.87
N TYR A 65 4.73 1.71 -10.09
CA TYR A 65 3.58 0.84 -10.31
C TYR A 65 3.76 -0.53 -9.62
N GLU A 66 4.86 -1.23 -9.90
CA GLU A 66 5.09 -2.59 -9.41
C GLU A 66 5.13 -2.66 -7.87
N TYR A 67 5.86 -1.76 -7.23
CA TYR A 67 6.00 -1.77 -5.77
C TYR A 67 4.70 -1.36 -5.08
N ASN A 68 3.95 -0.40 -5.62
CA ASN A 68 2.65 -0.05 -5.03
C ASN A 68 1.62 -1.16 -5.24
N LEU A 69 1.62 -1.86 -6.38
CA LEU A 69 0.72 -2.98 -6.62
C LEU A 69 0.97 -4.11 -5.61
N LEU A 70 2.24 -4.50 -5.44
CA LEU A 70 2.63 -5.51 -4.48
C LEU A 70 2.30 -5.10 -3.04
N ALA A 71 2.63 -3.86 -2.65
CA ALA A 71 2.39 -3.36 -1.30
C ALA A 71 0.89 -3.26 -0.96
N VAL A 72 0.05 -2.82 -1.90
CA VAL A 72 -1.40 -2.72 -1.70
C VAL A 72 -2.02 -4.10 -1.55
N LYS A 73 -1.67 -5.06 -2.40
CA LYS A 73 -2.18 -6.44 -2.29
C LYS A 73 -1.79 -7.07 -0.96
N GLU A 74 -0.53 -6.91 -0.55
CA GLU A 74 -0.06 -7.42 0.74
C GLU A 74 -0.77 -6.74 1.92
N ALA A 75 -0.97 -5.42 1.87
CA ALA A 75 -1.69 -4.69 2.91
C ALA A 75 -3.15 -5.14 3.03
N ILE A 76 -3.85 -5.32 1.91
CA ILE A 76 -5.23 -5.81 1.88
C ILE A 76 -5.28 -7.24 2.43
N LYS A 77 -4.40 -8.13 1.97
CA LYS A 77 -4.32 -9.52 2.44
C LYS A 77 -4.15 -9.58 3.94
N ARG A 78 -3.19 -8.82 4.49
CA ARG A 78 -2.94 -8.73 5.94
C ARG A 78 -4.12 -8.20 6.73
N ALA A 79 -4.79 -7.17 6.21
CA ALA A 79 -5.97 -6.60 6.86
C ALA A 79 -7.12 -7.63 6.95
N PHE A 80 -7.39 -8.36 5.86
CA PHE A 80 -8.44 -9.37 5.83
C PHE A 80 -8.07 -10.66 6.59
N SER A 81 -6.78 -11.02 6.64
CA SER A 81 -6.29 -12.17 7.41
C SER A 81 -6.02 -11.86 8.89
N LYS A 82 -6.15 -10.60 9.32
CA LYS A 82 -5.80 -10.12 10.67
C LYS A 82 -4.36 -10.47 11.06
N GLN A 83 -3.43 -10.28 10.13
CA GLN A 83 -2.02 -10.60 10.31
C GLN A 83 -1.12 -9.36 10.20
N PRO A 84 0.01 -9.33 10.92
CA PRO A 84 0.40 -10.30 11.96
C PRO A 84 -0.50 -10.21 13.20
N THR A 85 -0.56 -11.27 13.99
CA THR A 85 -1.28 -11.24 15.27
C THR A 85 -0.50 -10.45 16.32
N ILE A 86 -1.17 -10.04 17.41
CA ILE A 86 -0.47 -9.34 18.50
C ILE A 86 0.63 -10.21 19.13
N ASP A 87 0.38 -11.51 19.29
CA ASP A 87 1.36 -12.44 19.86
C ASP A 87 2.60 -12.59 18.96
N GLU A 88 2.41 -12.63 17.64
CA GLU A 88 3.51 -12.63 16.67
C GLU A 88 4.33 -11.34 16.72
N ILE A 89 3.67 -10.19 16.91
CA ILE A 89 4.34 -8.90 17.06
C ILE A 89 5.16 -8.89 18.36
N LEU A 90 4.55 -9.26 19.49
CA LEU A 90 5.20 -9.25 20.81
C LEU A 90 6.42 -10.17 20.84
N SER A 91 6.31 -11.39 20.29
CA SER A 91 7.42 -12.35 20.24
C SER A 91 8.62 -11.89 19.41
N LYS A 92 8.43 -10.95 18.48
CA LYS A 92 9.47 -10.46 17.57
C LYS A 92 9.94 -9.04 17.86
N MET A 93 9.26 -8.32 18.76
CA MET A 93 9.43 -6.88 18.98
C MET A 93 10.89 -6.45 19.15
N ASP A 94 11.68 -7.22 19.90
CA ASP A 94 13.08 -6.89 20.21
C ASP A 94 14.08 -7.33 19.13
N THR A 95 13.64 -8.19 18.19
CA THR A 95 14.51 -8.78 17.16
C THR A 95 14.40 -8.07 15.81
N VAL A 96 13.28 -7.40 15.54
CA VAL A 96 13.04 -6.69 14.29
C VAL A 96 13.75 -5.34 14.29
N LYS A 97 14.45 -5.02 13.20
CA LYS A 97 15.20 -3.77 13.05
C LYS A 97 14.41 -2.76 12.24
N HIS A 98 14.22 -1.56 12.78
CA HIS A 98 13.63 -0.46 12.05
C HIS A 98 14.71 0.23 11.19
N PRO A 99 14.47 0.49 9.88
CA PRO A 99 15.48 1.03 8.97
C PRO A 99 16.10 2.38 9.37
N PHE A 100 15.38 3.16 10.20
CA PHE A 100 15.84 4.47 10.71
C PHE A 100 16.12 4.47 12.22
N ARG A 101 16.20 3.31 12.87
CA ARG A 101 16.58 3.24 14.30
C ARG A 101 18.08 3.50 14.42
N GLY A 102 18.43 4.69 14.92
CA GLY A 102 19.80 5.20 15.02
C GLY A 102 20.32 5.31 16.46
N PHE A 103 19.72 4.59 17.41
CA PHE A 103 20.14 4.46 18.81
C PHE A 103 19.95 3.02 19.29
#